data_AF-A0A538H743-F1
#
_entry.id   AF-A0A538H743-F1
#
_cell.length_a   1.000
_cell.length_b   1.000
_cell.length_c   1.000
_cell.angle_alpha   90.00
_cell.angle_beta   90.00
_cell.angle_gamma   90.00
#
_symmetry.space_group_name_H-M   'P 1'
#
loop_
_entity.id
_entity.type
_entity.pdbx_description
1 polymer ?
#
loop_
_entity_poly.entity_id
_entity_poly.type
_entity_poly.pdbx_seq_one_letter_code
_entity_poly.pdbx_strand_id
1 'polypeptide(L)'
;MVTQQADFIAAWNSLDRRDRTRLRRVVRMGRPVEAEHASLVAAYARFQRSRLWSRLFWLWFVLGIVLALGVAVRIHPVVIGVVIAMAAQALFARRNLRRTAISGAAGDS
;
A
#
# COMPACT_ATOMS: atom_id res chain seq x y z
N MET A 1 -10.04 -20.53 -3.52
CA MET A 1 -9.55 -19.15 -3.26
C MET A 1 -10.42 -18.05 -3.88
N VAL A 2 -11.21 -18.30 -4.94
CA VAL A 2 -12.10 -17.30 -5.56
C VAL A 2 -13.28 -16.91 -4.64
N THR A 3 -13.85 -17.86 -3.90
CA THR A 3 -14.93 -17.63 -2.92
C THR A 3 -14.53 -16.61 -1.86
N GLN A 4 -13.39 -16.82 -1.20
CA GLN A 4 -12.89 -15.89 -0.16
C GLN A 4 -12.66 -14.44 -0.68
N GLN A 5 -12.33 -14.29 -1.96
CA GLN A 5 -12.14 -12.97 -2.59
C GLN A 5 -13.48 -12.32 -2.95
N ALA A 6 -14.44 -13.09 -3.46
CA ALA A 6 -15.79 -12.61 -3.76
C ALA A 6 -16.54 -12.20 -2.49
N ASP A 7 -16.44 -13.01 -1.43
CA ASP A 7 -17.02 -12.75 -0.12
C ASP A 7 -16.45 -11.48 0.52
N PHE A 8 -15.13 -11.27 0.40
CA PHE A 8 -14.48 -10.02 0.79
C PHE A 8 -15.01 -8.82 -0.01
N ILE A 9 -15.14 -8.92 -1.33
CA ILE A 9 -15.62 -7.80 -2.17
C ILE A 9 -17.06 -7.44 -1.81
N ALA A 10 -17.91 -8.43 -1.54
CA ALA A 10 -19.27 -8.21 -1.08
C ALA A 10 -19.31 -7.49 0.28
N ALA A 11 -18.56 -8.00 1.27
CA ALA A 11 -18.45 -7.37 2.59
C ALA A 11 -17.80 -5.97 2.54
N TRP A 12 -16.87 -5.74 1.62
CA TRP A 12 -16.27 -4.43 1.42
C TRP A 12 -17.25 -3.45 0.77
N ASN A 13 -18.10 -3.93 -0.15
CA ASN A 13 -19.07 -3.09 -0.85
C ASN A 13 -20.33 -2.79 -0.03
N SER A 14 -20.64 -3.61 0.98
CA SER A 14 -21.72 -3.34 1.93
C SER A 14 -21.39 -2.21 2.92
N LEU A 15 -20.11 -1.87 3.10
CA LEU A 15 -19.69 -0.73 3.92
C LEU A 15 -20.08 0.61 3.30
N ASP A 16 -20.49 1.55 4.16
CA ASP A 16 -20.77 2.91 3.74
C ASP A 16 -19.52 3.59 3.12
N ARG A 17 -19.76 4.54 2.22
CA ARG A 17 -18.68 5.22 1.47
C ARG A 17 -17.72 5.97 2.40
N ARG A 18 -18.23 6.51 3.51
CA ARG A 18 -17.42 7.21 4.52
C ARG A 18 -16.46 6.23 5.22
N ASP A 19 -16.96 5.08 5.63
CA ASP A 19 -16.18 4.06 6.33
C ASP A 19 -15.12 3.44 5.42
N ARG A 20 -15.45 3.16 4.16
CA ARG A 20 -14.46 2.73 3.15
C ARG A 20 -13.32 3.73 2.99
N THR A 21 -13.62 5.02 3.03
CA THR A 21 -12.60 6.08 2.88
C THR A 21 -11.73 6.18 4.14
N ARG A 22 -12.35 6.08 5.32
CA ARG A 22 -11.66 6.02 6.62
C ARG A 22 -10.72 4.82 6.69
N LEU A 23 -11.21 3.62 6.38
CA LEU A 23 -10.44 2.38 6.37
C LEU A 23 -9.27 2.44 5.38
N ARG A 24 -9.48 2.94 4.15
CA ARG A 24 -8.39 3.15 3.17
C ARG A 24 -7.30 4.07 3.71
N ARG A 25 -7.68 5.17 4.38
CA ARG A 25 -6.75 6.12 4.97
C ARG A 25 -5.94 5.47 6.10
N VAL A 26 -6.60 4.73 6.98
CA VAL A 26 -5.94 4.03 8.08
C VAL A 26 -4.93 2.99 7.57
N VAL A 27 -5.31 2.20 6.57
CA VAL A 27 -4.44 1.22 5.91
C VAL A 27 -3.20 1.88 5.31
N ARG A 28 -3.36 3.05 4.68
CA ARG A 28 -2.23 3.80 4.11
C ARG A 28 -1.29 4.37 5.18
N MET A 29 -1.85 4.79 6.31
CA MET A 29 -1.10 5.33 7.45
C MET A 29 -0.43 4.24 8.29
N GLY A 30 -0.86 2.97 8.17
CA GLY A 30 -0.31 1.89 8.98
C GLY A 30 -0.74 1.92 10.45
N ARG A 31 -1.83 2.64 10.76
CA ARG A 31 -2.34 2.80 12.13
C ARG A 31 -3.16 1.56 12.52
N PRO A 32 -3.11 1.11 13.80
CA PRO A 32 -3.99 0.05 14.28
C PRO A 32 -5.47 0.43 14.11
N VAL A 33 -6.30 -0.55 13.78
CA VAL A 33 -7.75 -0.44 13.55
C VAL A 33 -8.47 -1.24 14.63
N GLU A 34 -9.72 -0.86 14.95
CA GLU A 34 -10.61 -1.64 15.80
C GLU A 34 -10.70 -3.12 15.35
N ALA A 35 -10.75 -4.05 16.31
CA ALA A 35 -10.69 -5.49 16.07
C ALA A 35 -11.77 -5.96 15.07
N GLU A 36 -12.96 -5.34 15.11
CA GLU A 36 -14.09 -5.62 14.23
C GLU A 36 -13.78 -5.40 12.73
N HIS A 37 -12.84 -4.53 12.39
CA HIS A 37 -12.47 -4.23 11.01
C HIS A 37 -11.06 -4.73 10.65
N ALA A 38 -10.34 -5.34 11.58
CA ALA A 38 -8.97 -5.79 11.39
C ALA A 38 -8.85 -6.86 10.28
N SER A 39 -9.77 -7.82 10.23
CA SER A 39 -9.82 -8.88 9.22
C SER A 39 -10.15 -8.34 7.81
N LEU A 40 -11.11 -7.41 7.71
CA LEU A 40 -11.47 -6.69 6.47
C LEU A 40 -10.30 -5.85 5.94
N VAL A 41 -9.57 -5.19 6.84
CA VAL A 41 -8.37 -4.40 6.51
C VAL A 41 -7.21 -5.29 6.06
N ALA A 42 -6.99 -6.43 6.72
CA ALA A 42 -5.99 -7.40 6.32
C ALA A 42 -6.28 -7.99 4.94
N ALA A 43 -7.54 -8.35 4.67
CA ALA A 43 -8.00 -8.83 3.37
C ALA A 43 -7.83 -7.76 2.28
N TYR A 44 -8.19 -6.50 2.55
CA TYR A 44 -7.95 -5.39 1.62
C TYR A 44 -6.46 -5.17 1.34
N ALA A 45 -5.59 -5.24 2.36
CA ALA A 45 -4.14 -5.10 2.19
C ALA A 45 -3.53 -6.25 1.38
N ARG A 46 -3.98 -7.50 1.60
CA ARG A 46 -3.60 -8.67 0.79
C ARG A 46 -4.08 -8.55 -0.65
N PHE A 47 -5.33 -8.09 -0.85
CA PHE A 47 -5.92 -7.85 -2.17
C PHE A 47 -5.19 -6.75 -2.97
N GLN A 48 -4.75 -5.68 -2.30
CA GLN A 48 -3.89 -4.65 -2.91
C GLN A 48 -2.51 -5.21 -3.30
N ARG A 49 -1.95 -6.10 -2.47
CA ARG A 49 -0.62 -6.70 -2.71
C ARG A 49 -0.61 -7.73 -3.83
N SER A 50 -1.72 -8.44 -4.06
CA SER A 50 -1.83 -9.47 -5.10
C SER A 50 -1.98 -8.93 -6.52
N ARG A 51 -2.25 -7.62 -6.69
CA ARG A 51 -2.32 -7.03 -8.03
C ARG A 51 -0.97 -7.09 -8.73
N LEU A 52 -0.92 -7.79 -9.87
CA LEU A 52 0.20 -7.79 -10.83
C LEU A 52 0.68 -6.37 -11.15
N TRP A 53 -0.25 -5.43 -11.21
CA TRP A 53 0.03 -4.01 -11.43
C TRP A 53 0.94 -3.39 -10.36
N SER A 54 0.86 -3.82 -9.10
CA SER A 54 1.77 -3.36 -8.04
C SER A 54 3.21 -3.85 -8.27
N ARG A 55 3.37 -5.08 -8.77
CA ARG A 55 4.69 -5.62 -9.15
C ARG A 55 5.26 -4.86 -10.35
N LEU A 56 4.45 -4.63 -11.36
CA LEU A 56 4.84 -3.90 -12.57
C LEU A 56 5.17 -2.43 -12.25
N PHE A 57 4.37 -1.78 -11.41
CA PHE A 57 4.65 -0.43 -10.91
C PHE A 57 6.00 -0.36 -10.24
N TRP A 58 6.32 -1.28 -9.32
CA TRP A 58 7.62 -1.25 -8.63
C TRP A 58 8.79 -1.54 -9.56
N LEU A 59 8.62 -2.41 -10.56
CA LEU A 59 9.63 -2.67 -11.58
C LEU A 59 9.97 -1.38 -12.36
N TRP A 60 8.93 -0.72 -12.88
CA TRP A 60 9.07 0.53 -13.63
C TRP A 60 9.51 1.71 -12.77
N PHE A 61 9.06 1.77 -11.52
CA PHE A 61 9.44 2.82 -10.57
C PHE A 61 10.93 2.75 -10.26
N VAL A 62 11.48 1.56 -9.98
CA VAL A 62 12.92 1.40 -9.71
C VAL A 62 13.73 1.79 -10.94
N LEU A 63 13.31 1.36 -12.13
CA LEU A 63 13.98 1.76 -13.38
C LEU A 63 13.95 3.28 -13.58
N GLY A 64 12.79 3.92 -13.36
CA GLY A 64 12.63 5.37 -13.46
C GLY A 64 13.47 6.14 -12.44
N ILE A 65 13.60 5.65 -11.22
CA ILE A 65 14.46 6.23 -10.17
C ILE A 65 15.93 6.19 -10.60
N VAL A 66 16.40 5.06 -11.13
CA VAL A 66 17.79 4.93 -11.61
C VAL A 66 18.06 5.90 -12.76
N LEU A 67 17.13 5.99 -13.72
CA LEU A 67 17.25 6.93 -14.84
C LEU A 67 17.24 8.38 -14.35
N ALA A 68 16.31 8.73 -13.44
CA ALA A 68 16.19 10.06 -12.86
C ALA A 68 17.44 10.45 -12.06
N LEU A 69 18.02 9.54 -11.28
CA LEU A 69 19.28 9.77 -10.58
C LEU A 69 20.44 9.98 -11.57
N GLY A 70 20.53 9.17 -12.62
CA GLY A 70 21.55 9.32 -13.67
C GLY A 70 21.50 10.70 -14.34
N VAL A 71 20.30 11.20 -14.62
CA VAL A 71 20.10 12.56 -15.17
C VAL A 71 20.33 13.64 -14.11
N ALA A 72 19.89 13.43 -12.87
CA ALA A 72 19.99 14.42 -11.80
C ALA A 72 21.44 14.77 -11.45
N VAL A 73 22.37 13.81 -11.55
CA VAL A 73 23.82 14.02 -11.38
C VAL A 73 24.36 15.06 -12.37
N ARG A 74 23.73 15.22 -13.54
CA ARG A 74 24.14 16.20 -14.56
C ARG A 74 23.47 17.58 -14.41
N ILE A 75 22.42 17.70 -13.59
CA ILE A 75 21.62 18.93 -13.46
C ILE A 75 21.98 19.70 -12.19
N HIS A 76 21.64 19.14 -11.02
CA HIS A 76 21.89 19.80 -9.74
C HIS A 76 21.71 18.82 -8.56
N PRO A 77 22.56 18.90 -7.52
CA PRO A 77 22.47 18.03 -6.34
C PRO A 77 21.13 18.13 -5.58
N VAL A 78 20.43 19.26 -5.68
CA VAL A 78 19.10 19.45 -5.08
C VAL A 78 18.07 18.47 -5.66
N VAL A 79 18.15 18.17 -6.96
CA VAL A 79 17.21 17.26 -7.65
C VAL A 79 17.38 15.83 -7.13
N ILE A 80 18.61 15.42 -6.82
CA ILE A 80 18.91 14.12 -6.19
C ILE A 80 18.15 13.99 -4.87
N GLY A 81 18.18 15.04 -4.04
CA GLY A 81 17.45 15.07 -2.77
C GLY A 81 15.93 14.90 -2.94
N VAL A 82 15.33 15.57 -3.93
CA VAL A 82 13.89 15.44 -4.24
C VAL A 82 13.54 14.03 -4.69
N VAL A 83 14.34 13.44 -5.58
CA VAL A 83 14.13 12.06 -6.07
C VAL A 83 14.23 11.05 -4.91
N ILE A 84 15.20 11.21 -4.02
CA ILE A 84 15.35 10.35 -2.83
C ILE A 84 14.16 10.52 -1.87
N ALA A 85 13.69 11.76 -1.63
CA ALA A 85 12.54 12.00 -0.77
C ALA A 85 11.25 11.36 -1.31
N MET A 86 11.00 11.49 -2.62
CA MET A 86 9.89 10.83 -3.31
C MET A 86 10.01 9.30 -3.24
N ALA A 87 11.21 8.76 -3.43
CA ALA A 87 11.51 7.33 -3.31
C ALA A 87 11.17 6.81 -1.90
N ALA A 88 11.62 7.54 -0.87
CA ALA A 88 11.37 7.22 0.53
C ALA A 88 9.86 7.20 0.82
N GLN A 89 9.11 8.22 0.40
CA GLN A 89 7.66 8.28 0.57
C GLN A 89 6.95 7.06 -0.04
N ALA A 90 7.32 6.66 -1.26
CA ALA A 90 6.76 5.49 -1.92
C ALA A 90 7.10 4.19 -1.16
N LEU A 91 8.33 4.08 -0.63
CA LEU A 91 8.77 2.93 0.14
C LEU A 91 8.04 2.82 1.49
N PHE A 92 7.85 3.94 2.19
CA PHE A 92 7.10 4.00 3.44
C PHE A 92 5.64 3.61 3.23
N ALA A 93 4.99 4.09 2.17
CA ALA A 93 3.63 3.66 1.82
C ALA A 93 3.56 2.14 1.62
N ARG A 94 4.54 1.54 0.94
CA ARG A 94 4.61 0.07 0.77
C ARG A 94 4.84 -0.67 2.08
N ARG A 95 5.70 -0.14 2.96
CA ARG A 95 5.99 -0.73 4.27
C ARG A 95 4.76 -0.70 5.18
N ASN A 96 4.03 0.41 5.20
CA ASN A 96 2.80 0.54 5.99
C ASN A 96 1.76 -0.49 5.57
N LEU A 97 1.55 -0.65 4.25
CA LEU A 97 0.66 -1.68 3.70
C LEU A 97 1.06 -3.11 4.09
N ARG A 98 2.38 -3.40 4.14
CA ARG A 98 2.89 -4.70 4.57
C ARG A 98 2.67 -4.94 6.06
N ARG A 99 2.87 -3.91 6.91
CA ARG A 99 2.67 -4.03 8.37
C ARG A 99 1.19 -4.27 8.70
N THR A 100 0.27 -3.53 8.09
CA THR A 100 -1.17 -3.73 8.32
C THR A 100 -1.66 -5.10 7.89
N ALA A 101 -1.08 -5.68 6.83
CA ALA A 101 -1.38 -7.05 6.40
C ALA A 101 -0.91 -8.13 7.40
N ILE A 102 0.08 -7.83 8.24
CA ILE A 102 0.62 -8.73 9.26
C ILE A 102 -0.12 -8.53 10.59
N SER A 103 -0.29 -7.28 11.03
CA SER A 103 -0.98 -6.96 12.28
C SER A 103 -2.46 -7.36 12.27
N GLY A 104 -3.16 -7.23 11.14
CA GLY A 104 -4.54 -7.72 11.03
C GLY A 104 -4.65 -9.24 10.98
N ALA A 105 -3.56 -9.98 10.74
CA ALA A 105 -3.53 -11.45 10.82
C ALA A 105 -3.19 -11.96 12.24
N ALA A 106 -2.60 -11.11 13.08
CA ALA A 106 -2.27 -11.44 14.48
C ALA A 106 -3.43 -11.18 15.46
N GLY A 107 -4.47 -10.45 15.04
CA GLY A 107 -5.69 -10.24 15.82
C GLY A 107 -6.75 -11.35 15.66
N ASP A 108 -6.51 -12.30 14.77
CA ASP A 108 -7.37 -13.48 14.53
C ASP A 108 -6.84 -14.74 15.30
N SER A 109 -5.97 -14.56 16.29
CA SER A 109 -5.35 -15.63 17.12
C SER A 109 -5.73 -15.52 18.58
#